data_AF-A0A508TX55-F1
#
_entry.id   AF-A0A508TX55-F1
#
_cell.length_a   1.000
_cell.length_b   1.000
_cell.length_c   1.000
_cell.angle_alpha   90.00
_cell.angle_beta   90.00
_cell.angle_gamma   90.00
#
_symmetry.space_group_name_H-M   'P 1'
#
loop_
_entity.id
_entity.type
_entity.pdbx_description
1 polymer ?
#
loop_
_entity_poly.entity_id
_entity_poly.type
_entity_poly.pdbx_seq_one_letter_code
_entity_poly.pdbx_strand_id
1 'polypeptide(L)'
;MSDAPAPDIVIALEIDDPVLADRLATLLGGVAGLRLAVPGEQATAAIVARSKEAGAGGDFELTPRELDVLALLAEGASNKMIAQRLGISVHTAKFHVGSLLDKLDATGRTDAVAHAARRGVINL
;
A
#
# COMPACT_ATOMS: atom_id res chain seq x y z
N MET A 1 -36.33 22.68 -22.36
CA MET A 1 -36.81 21.31 -22.08
C MET A 1 -35.63 20.53 -21.51
N SER A 2 -35.79 20.11 -20.26
CA SER A 2 -34.95 19.21 -19.45
C SER A 2 -33.46 19.53 -19.30
N ASP A 3 -33.17 20.45 -18.37
CA ASP A 3 -31.96 20.33 -17.54
C ASP A 3 -32.24 19.21 -16.53
N ALA A 4 -31.92 17.97 -16.90
CA ALA A 4 -32.06 16.84 -15.99
C ALA A 4 -30.98 17.02 -14.90
N PRO A 5 -31.34 17.13 -13.61
CA PRO A 5 -30.32 17.22 -12.56
C PRO A 5 -29.40 16.01 -12.69
N ALA A 6 -28.08 16.27 -12.69
CA ALA A 6 -27.08 15.20 -12.69
C ALA A 6 -27.41 14.23 -11.55
N PRO A 7 -27.32 12.90 -11.76
CA PRO A 7 -27.72 11.94 -10.75
C PRO A 7 -26.92 12.14 -9.48
N ASP A 8 -27.61 12.32 -8.36
CA ASP A 8 -27.00 12.45 -7.04
C ASP A 8 -26.22 11.17 -6.74
N ILE A 9 -24.89 11.30 -6.67
CA ILE A 9 -24.01 10.20 -6.26
C ILE A 9 -24.16 10.07 -4.75
N VAL A 10 -24.79 8.99 -4.30
CA VAL A 10 -24.95 8.68 -2.88
C VAL A 10 -23.74 7.89 -2.40
N ILE A 11 -23.03 8.41 -1.41
CA ILE A 11 -21.76 7.85 -0.91
C ILE A 11 -21.90 7.34 0.51
N ALA A 12 -21.50 6.09 0.74
CA ALA A 12 -21.27 5.58 2.10
C ALA A 12 -19.85 5.93 2.57
N LEU A 13 -19.75 6.38 3.82
CA LEU A 13 -18.51 6.58 4.56
C LEU A 13 -18.61 5.76 5.85
N GLU A 14 -17.71 4.79 6.02
CA GLU A 14 -17.54 4.08 7.29
C GLU A 14 -16.38 4.73 8.04
N ILE A 15 -16.70 5.38 9.18
CA ILE A 15 -15.76 6.14 9.98
C ILE A 15 -16.05 5.83 11.46
N ASP A 16 -15.06 5.33 12.19
CA ASP A 16 -15.21 5.01 13.62
C ASP A 16 -15.25 6.28 14.50
N ASP A 17 -14.68 7.39 14.03
CA ASP A 17 -14.66 8.68 14.71
C ASP A 17 -15.91 9.54 14.34
N PRO A 18 -16.84 9.78 15.28
CA PRO A 18 -18.06 10.56 15.01
C PRO A 18 -17.79 12.04 14.75
N VAL A 19 -16.70 12.60 15.30
CA VAL A 19 -16.34 14.01 15.08
C VAL A 19 -15.84 14.20 13.65
N LEU A 20 -15.04 13.25 13.16
CA LEU A 20 -14.58 13.26 11.77
C LEU A 20 -15.74 13.07 10.79
N ALA A 21 -16.68 12.18 11.10
CA ALA A 21 -17.87 11.94 10.29
C ALA A 21 -18.71 13.23 10.11
N ASP A 22 -18.96 13.96 11.19
CA ASP A 22 -19.72 15.23 11.15
C ASP A 22 -19.01 16.33 10.35
N ARG A 23 -17.69 16.44 10.50
CA ARG A 23 -16.87 17.37 9.71
C ARG A 23 -16.91 17.05 8.22
N LEU A 24 -16.83 15.78 7.85
CA LEU A 24 -16.90 15.35 6.46
C LEU A 24 -18.29 15.55 5.87
N ALA A 25 -19.35 15.28 6.63
CA ALA A 25 -20.72 15.59 6.21
C ALA A 25 -20.90 17.07 5.89
N THR A 26 -20.36 17.95 6.75
CA THR A 26 -20.41 19.40 6.54
C THR A 26 -19.63 19.84 5.30
N LEU A 27 -18.43 19.29 5.08
CA LEU A 27 -17.60 19.64 3.92
C LEU A 27 -18.19 19.13 2.60
N LEU A 28 -18.72 17.91 2.60
CA LEU A 28 -19.24 17.25 1.39
C LEU A 28 -20.65 17.72 1.02
N GLY A 29 -21.43 18.27 1.97
CA GLY A 29 -22.75 18.82 1.71
C GLY A 29 -22.76 20.03 0.76
N GLY A 30 -21.62 20.65 0.48
CA GLY A 30 -21.47 21.74 -0.49
C GLY A 30 -21.17 21.30 -1.92
N VAL A 31 -20.99 20.00 -2.17
CA VAL A 31 -20.60 19.49 -3.49
C VAL A 31 -21.85 19.13 -4.29
N ALA A 32 -22.08 19.85 -5.39
CA ALA A 32 -23.23 19.61 -6.26
C ALA A 32 -23.20 18.18 -6.85
N GLY A 33 -24.34 17.48 -6.75
CA GLY A 33 -24.48 16.09 -7.23
C GLY A 33 -23.85 15.04 -6.30
N LEU A 34 -23.47 15.40 -5.07
CA LEU A 34 -22.90 14.51 -4.08
C LEU A 34 -23.72 14.52 -2.80
N ARG A 35 -24.00 13.33 -2.25
CA ARG A 35 -24.68 13.21 -0.95
C ARG A 35 -24.14 12.03 -0.16
N LEU A 36 -24.08 12.18 1.15
CA LEU A 36 -23.78 11.05 2.04
C LEU A 36 -25.02 10.19 2.28
N ALA A 37 -24.82 8.87 2.28
CA ALA A 37 -25.83 7.90 2.66
C ALA A 37 -26.17 8.07 4.15
N VAL A 38 -27.46 8.06 4.47
CA VAL A 38 -27.91 7.97 5.86
C VAL A 38 -27.89 6.50 6.33
N PRO A 39 -27.87 6.22 7.65
CA PRO A 39 -27.91 4.84 8.15
C PRO A 39 -29.08 4.04 7.57
N GLY A 40 -28.80 2.88 6.97
CA GLY A 40 -29.79 2.00 6.35
C GLY A 40 -30.15 2.36 4.90
N GLU A 41 -29.52 3.38 4.32
CA GLU A 41 -29.70 3.75 2.92
C GLU A 41 -28.70 3.05 2.00
N GLN A 42 -29.17 2.62 0.83
CA GLN A 42 -28.31 2.04 -0.22
C GLN A 42 -27.50 3.15 -0.91
N ALA A 43 -26.18 3.11 -0.77
CA ALA A 43 -25.28 4.01 -1.47
C ALA A 43 -25.04 3.57 -2.92
N THR A 44 -24.86 4.53 -3.82
CA THR A 44 -24.48 4.30 -5.22
C THR A 44 -22.97 4.11 -5.40
N ALA A 45 -22.18 4.60 -4.45
CA ALA A 45 -20.74 4.44 -4.38
C ALA A 45 -20.26 4.42 -2.92
N ALA A 46 -19.05 3.91 -2.68
CA ALA A 46 -18.41 3.97 -1.37
C ALA A 46 -17.03 4.61 -1.49
N ILE A 47 -16.70 5.55 -0.60
CA ILE A 47 -15.33 6.07 -0.50
C ILE A 47 -14.62 5.26 0.57
N VAL A 48 -13.80 4.33 0.12
CA VAL A 48 -12.86 3.63 0.99
C VAL A 48 -11.61 4.49 1.06
N ALA A 49 -11.33 5.06 2.23
CA ALA A 49 -10.01 5.60 2.48
C ALA A 49 -9.02 4.43 2.35
N ARG A 50 -8.17 4.47 1.32
CA ARG A 50 -6.98 3.62 1.32
C ARG A 50 -6.10 4.14 2.44
N SER A 51 -6.28 3.60 3.64
CA SER A 51 -5.27 3.68 4.68
C SER A 51 -3.97 3.25 4.05
N LYS A 52 -2.89 3.99 4.31
CA LYS A 52 -1.53 3.59 3.92
C LYS A 52 -1.05 2.44 4.83
N GLU A 53 -1.89 1.44 5.00
CA GLU A 53 -1.66 0.20 5.72
C GLU A 53 -2.14 -0.93 4.84
N ALA A 54 -1.21 -1.83 4.53
CA ALA A 54 -1.43 -3.12 3.87
C ALA A 54 -2.21 -3.04 2.55
N GLY A 55 -1.56 -2.48 1.51
CA GLY A 55 -1.97 -2.73 0.13
C GLY A 55 -1.73 -4.19 -0.24
N ALA A 56 -2.71 -5.04 0.03
CA ALA A 56 -2.91 -6.31 -0.65
C ALA A 56 -2.96 -6.04 -2.16
N GLY A 57 -1.88 -6.41 -2.86
CA GLY A 57 -1.68 -6.12 -4.28
C GLY A 57 -0.37 -6.70 -4.81
N GLY A 58 -0.06 -7.94 -4.46
CA GLY A 58 1.05 -8.73 -4.98
C GLY A 58 1.30 -9.92 -4.08
N ASP A 59 1.28 -11.13 -4.63
CA ASP A 59 1.26 -12.44 -3.93
C ASP A 59 2.46 -12.77 -3.02
N PHE A 60 3.27 -11.79 -2.58
CA PHE A 60 4.42 -11.99 -1.71
C PHE A 60 4.60 -10.80 -0.77
N GLU A 61 3.99 -10.86 0.41
CA GLU A 61 4.38 -9.97 1.51
C GLU A 61 5.80 -10.34 1.96
N LEU A 62 6.75 -9.42 1.71
CA LEU A 62 8.10 -9.56 2.25
C LEU A 62 8.06 -9.35 3.76
N THR A 63 8.73 -10.23 4.49
CA THR A 63 8.92 -10.08 5.93
C THR A 63 9.76 -8.82 6.23
N PRO A 64 9.69 -8.27 7.45
CA PRO A 64 10.53 -7.13 7.83
C PRO A 64 12.02 -7.35 7.56
N ARG A 65 12.51 -8.58 7.77
CA ARG A 65 13.91 -8.93 7.52
C ARG A 65 14.26 -8.96 6.03
N GLU A 66 13.32 -9.37 5.19
CA GLU A 66 13.49 -9.35 3.73
C GLU A 66 13.46 -7.93 3.19
N LEU A 67 12.65 -7.04 3.77
CA LEU A 67 12.66 -5.61 3.47
C LEU A 67 14.00 -4.96 3.84
N ASP A 68 14.54 -5.25 5.03
CA ASP A 68 15.86 -4.78 5.43
C ASP A 68 16.94 -5.21 4.41
N VAL A 69 16.92 -6.49 4.02
CA VAL A 69 17.88 -7.03 3.05
C VAL A 69 17.71 -6.39 1.68
N LEU A 70 16.47 -6.21 1.22
CA LEU A 70 16.14 -5.59 -0.05
C LEU A 70 16.61 -4.13 -0.12
N ALA A 71 16.42 -3.35 0.95
CA ALA A 71 16.92 -1.98 1.05
C ALA A 71 18.45 -1.93 0.91
N LEU A 72 19.15 -2.82 1.60
CA LEU A 72 20.60 -2.92 1.51
C LEU A 72 21.08 -3.39 0.12
N LEU A 73 20.33 -4.27 -0.55
CA LEU A 73 20.61 -4.64 -1.94
C LEU A 73 20.44 -3.45 -2.90
N ALA A 74 19.44 -2.60 -2.68
CA ALA A 74 19.22 -1.39 -3.47
C ALA A 74 20.39 -0.39 -3.33
N GLU A 75 21.03 -0.35 -2.16
CA GLU A 75 22.27 0.40 -1.92
C GLU A 75 23.53 -0.27 -2.53
N GLY A 76 23.40 -1.45 -3.14
CA GLY A 76 24.53 -2.20 -3.70
C GLY A 76 25.36 -2.96 -2.65
N ALA A 77 24.82 -3.21 -1.45
CA ALA A 77 25.54 -3.90 -0.40
C ALA A 77 25.84 -5.38 -0.76
N SER A 78 27.06 -5.82 -0.47
CA SER A 78 27.41 -7.25 -0.56
C SER A 78 26.85 -8.05 0.63
N ASN A 79 26.75 -9.37 0.51
CA ASN A 79 26.28 -10.23 1.62
C ASN A 79 27.13 -10.06 2.90
N LYS A 80 28.41 -9.70 2.78
CA LYS A 80 29.27 -9.38 3.92
C LYS A 80 28.86 -8.07 4.61
N MET A 81 28.52 -7.05 3.83
CA MET A 81 28.02 -5.77 4.34
C MET A 81 26.62 -5.93 4.95
N ILE A 82 25.75 -6.70 4.32
CA ILE A 82 24.42 -7.04 4.85
C ILE A 82 24.54 -7.74 6.20
N ALA A 83 25.41 -8.75 6.28
CA ALA A 83 25.70 -9.46 7.51
C ALA A 83 26.16 -8.52 8.63
N GLN A 84 27.09 -7.62 8.32
CA GLN A 84 27.60 -6.64 9.27
C GLN A 84 26.50 -5.66 9.75
N ARG A 85 25.73 -5.08 8.82
CA ARG A 85 24.70 -4.08 9.14
C ARG A 85 23.52 -4.67 9.92
N LEU A 86 23.19 -5.92 9.65
CA LEU A 86 22.05 -6.62 10.28
C LEU A 86 22.45 -7.45 11.51
N GLY A 87 23.74 -7.49 11.88
CA GLY A 87 24.23 -8.24 13.04
C GLY A 87 24.09 -9.76 12.90
N ILE A 88 24.22 -10.31 11.69
CA ILE A 88 24.06 -11.75 11.41
C ILE A 88 25.30 -12.33 10.74
N SER A 89 25.36 -13.66 10.61
CA SER A 89 26.44 -14.32 9.88
C SER A 89 26.30 -14.10 8.37
N VAL A 90 27.43 -14.16 7.63
CA VAL A 90 27.43 -14.11 6.15
C VAL A 90 26.63 -15.27 5.54
N HIS A 91 26.61 -16.43 6.20
CA HIS A 91 25.80 -17.56 5.79
C HIS A 91 24.30 -17.24 5.91
N THR A 92 23.87 -16.65 7.03
CA THR A 92 22.49 -16.19 7.25
C THR A 92 22.09 -15.10 6.25
N ALA A 93 23.00 -14.18 5.93
CA ALA A 93 22.76 -13.17 4.90
C ALA A 93 22.57 -13.81 3.51
N LYS A 94 23.36 -14.83 3.14
CA LYS A 94 23.15 -15.60 1.90
C LYS A 94 21.78 -16.27 1.86
N PHE A 95 21.35 -16.85 2.98
CA PHE A 95 20.03 -17.47 3.11
C PHE A 95 18.91 -16.45 2.87
N HIS A 96 18.93 -15.31 3.58
CA HIS A 96 17.91 -14.27 3.39
C HIS A 96 17.89 -13.69 1.96
N VAL A 97 19.07 -13.47 1.36
CA VAL A 97 19.13 -13.03 -0.04
C VAL A 97 18.52 -14.08 -0.97
N GLY A 98 18.82 -15.37 -0.78
CA GLY A 98 18.20 -16.45 -1.57
C GLY A 98 16.68 -16.45 -1.46
N SER A 99 16.15 -16.47 -0.23
CA SER A 99 14.70 -16.44 0.01
C SER A 99 14.03 -15.20 -0.57
N LEU A 100 14.69 -14.04 -0.52
CA LEU A 100 14.20 -12.81 -1.13
C LEU A 100 14.12 -12.92 -2.66
N LEU A 101 15.16 -13.48 -3.30
CA LEU A 101 15.17 -13.69 -4.76
C LEU A 101 14.06 -14.63 -5.18
N ASP A 102 13.90 -15.75 -4.47
CA ASP A 102 12.86 -16.74 -4.74
C ASP A 102 11.46 -16.12 -4.63
N LYS A 103 11.21 -15.32 -3.57
CA LYS A 103 9.92 -14.64 -3.38
C LYS A 103 9.63 -13.55 -4.41
N LEU A 104 10.67 -12.88 -4.91
CA LEU A 104 10.52 -11.85 -5.93
C LEU A 104 10.48 -12.42 -7.35
N ASP A 105 10.66 -13.75 -7.50
CA ASP A 105 10.87 -14.44 -8.78
C ASP A 105 12.00 -13.78 -9.58
N ALA A 106 13.09 -13.43 -8.87
CA ALA A 106 14.19 -12.65 -9.42
C ALA A 106 15.39 -13.54 -9.73
N THR A 107 15.98 -13.36 -10.90
CA THR A 107 17.15 -14.13 -11.36
C THR A 107 18.47 -13.66 -10.73
N GLY A 108 18.43 -12.54 -10.00
CA GLY A 108 19.58 -11.98 -9.31
C GLY A 108 19.26 -10.69 -8.57
N ARG A 109 20.23 -10.15 -7.85
CA ARG A 109 20.04 -8.99 -6.96
C ARG A 109 19.51 -7.73 -7.65
N THR A 110 20.05 -7.41 -8.83
CA THR A 110 19.64 -6.21 -9.59
C THR A 110 18.21 -6.37 -10.08
N ASP A 111 17.87 -7.59 -10.52
CA ASP A 111 16.53 -7.95 -10.95
C ASP A 111 15.53 -7.86 -9.79
N ALA A 112 15.93 -8.32 -8.60
CA ALA A 112 15.13 -8.22 -7.37
C ALA A 112 14.81 -6.77 -7.00
N VAL A 113 15.81 -5.89 -7.02
CA VAL A 113 15.63 -4.46 -6.77
C VAL A 113 14.72 -3.82 -7.81
N ALA A 114 14.89 -4.17 -9.09
CA ALA A 114 14.03 -3.66 -10.16
C ALA A 114 12.58 -4.15 -10.04
N HIS A 115 12.37 -5.43 -9.69
CA HIS A 115 11.05 -5.99 -9.42
C HIS A 115 10.38 -5.32 -8.23
N ALA A 116 11.11 -5.12 -7.14
CA ALA A 116 10.60 -4.45 -5.96
C ALA A 116 10.23 -2.98 -6.22
N ALA A 117 11.06 -2.24 -6.98
CA ALA A 117 10.79 -0.87 -7.36
C ALA A 117 9.55 -0.75 -8.26
N ARG A 118 9.42 -1.61 -9.27
CA ARG A 118 8.22 -1.66 -10.15
C ARG A 118 6.93 -1.96 -9.37
N ARG A 119 7.03 -2.73 -8.29
CA ARG A 119 5.91 -3.09 -7.41
C ARG A 119 5.66 -2.07 -6.29
N GLY A 120 6.44 -1.00 -6.20
CA GLY A 120 6.30 0.04 -5.18
C GLY A 120 6.72 -0.38 -3.77
N VAL A 121 7.46 -1.49 -3.64
CA VAL A 121 7.95 -2.01 -2.35
C VAL A 121 9.10 -1.15 -1.82
N ILE A 122 9.93 -0.62 -2.72
CA ILE A 122 11.01 0.33 -2.44
C ILE A 122 10.95 1.48 -3.44
N ASN A 123 11.44 2.64 -3.03
CA ASN A 123 11.57 3.82 -3.89
C ASN A 123 13.07 4.05 -4.16
N LEU A 124 13.45 4.18 -5.44
CA LEU A 124 14.82 4.42 -5.89
C LEU A 124 15.06 5.90 -6.17
#